data_AF-A0A1H3CN70-F1
#
_entry.id   AF-A0A1H3CN70-F1
#
_cell.length_a   1.000
_cell.length_b   1.000
_cell.length_c   1.000
_cell.angle_alpha   90.00
_cell.angle_beta   90.00
_cell.angle_gamma   90.00
#
_symmetry.space_group_name_H-M   'P 1'
#
loop_
_entity.id
_entity.type
_entity.pdbx_description
1 polymer ?
#
loop_
_entity_poly.entity_id
_entity_poly.type
_entity_poly.pdbx_seq_one_letter_code
_entity_poly.pdbx_strand_id
1 'polypeptide(L)'
;MSVHARLRAAAGESTWLQRSLIVGLVLSVAWSSWSVSPTDLSARVVRDVVLFLLIPAGLALTHGRELGFRVDRRALRDTLALAAFVFPFYLVGASLPSIRAYYPMWETSTALGEFLPHALQQLLVVVAAETYYRGLLCVGVSDEFGAKSVFISPIVYALHHVGKPPIELLLSGPTDVLFGAVDYHSQSILPSIVAHGLGLTLLDWLALHEPAIPPETVLNALRWLPVPL
;
A
#
# COMPACT_ATOMS: atom_id res chain seq x y z
N MET A 1 -8.41 26.33 33.57
CA MET A 1 -8.12 26.19 32.12
C MET A 1 -9.23 25.37 31.47
N SER A 2 -9.90 25.88 30.42
CA SER A 2 -10.94 25.13 29.72
C SER A 2 -10.35 23.95 28.93
N VAL A 3 -11.16 22.92 28.66
CA VAL A 3 -10.76 21.77 27.81
C VAL A 3 -10.21 22.25 26.45
N HIS A 4 -10.81 23.28 25.87
CA HIS A 4 -10.36 23.90 24.62
C HIS A 4 -9.00 24.60 24.73
N ALA A 5 -8.64 25.14 25.90
CA ALA A 5 -7.33 25.73 26.15
C ALA A 5 -6.25 24.67 26.33
N ARG A 6 -6.58 23.51 26.93
CA ARG A 6 -5.67 22.36 27.05
C ARG A 6 -5.41 21.69 25.71
N LEU A 7 -6.44 21.52 24.87
CA LEU A 7 -6.29 20.99 23.51
C LEU A 7 -5.43 21.90 22.62
N ARG A 8 -5.59 23.22 22.73
CA ARG A 8 -4.75 24.19 22.00
C ARG A 8 -3.31 24.22 22.46
N ALA A 9 -3.05 24.12 23.76
CA ALA A 9 -1.68 24.05 24.31
C ALA A 9 -0.97 22.75 23.89
N ALA A 10 -1.65 21.60 23.99
CA ALA A 10 -1.08 20.32 23.57
C ALA A 10 -0.84 20.23 22.05
N ALA A 11 -1.70 20.84 21.23
CA ALA A 11 -1.51 20.91 19.78
C ALA A 11 -0.30 21.78 19.38
N GLY A 12 0.05 22.77 20.20
CA GLY A 12 1.25 23.60 20.01
C GLY A 12 2.57 22.87 20.33
N GLU A 13 2.53 21.81 21.13
CA GLU A 13 3.71 21.10 21.64
C GLU A 13 3.93 19.70 21.02
N SER A 14 2.98 19.16 20.26
CA SER A 14 3.09 17.79 19.73
C SER A 14 4.18 17.67 18.65
N THR A 15 5.04 16.65 18.76
CA THR A 15 6.07 16.37 17.73
C THR A 15 5.45 15.96 16.40
N TRP A 16 6.23 15.97 15.31
CA TRP A 16 5.72 15.52 14.02
C TRP A 16 5.33 14.04 14.07
N LEU A 17 6.14 13.20 14.73
CA LEU A 17 5.80 11.79 14.95
C LEU A 17 4.41 11.65 15.61
N GLN A 18 4.14 12.39 16.69
CA GLN A 18 2.85 12.32 17.37
C GLN A 18 1.69 12.75 16.45
N ARG A 19 1.87 13.84 15.69
CA ARG A 19 0.86 14.33 14.74
C ARG A 19 0.59 13.28 13.65
N SER A 20 1.63 12.73 13.05
CA SER A 20 1.51 11.70 12.00
C SER A 20 0.83 10.43 12.50
N LEU A 21 1.12 10.00 13.73
CA LEU A 21 0.46 8.84 14.33
C LEU A 21 -1.02 9.10 14.64
N ILE A 22 -1.35 10.27 15.19
CA ILE A 22 -2.74 10.65 15.49
C ILE A 22 -3.54 10.79 14.19
N VAL A 23 -3.02 11.53 13.20
CA VAL A 23 -3.66 11.67 11.89
C VAL A 23 -3.76 10.31 11.22
N GLY A 24 -2.70 9.50 11.29
CA GLY A 24 -2.68 8.12 10.82
C GLY A 24 -3.87 7.31 11.35
N LEU A 25 -4.00 7.25 12.68
CA LEU A 25 -5.10 6.57 13.34
C LEU A 25 -6.47 7.09 12.89
N VAL A 26 -6.66 8.41 12.84
CA VAL A 26 -7.92 9.03 12.40
C VAL A 26 -8.25 8.64 10.96
N LEU A 27 -7.27 8.66 10.07
CA LEU A 27 -7.45 8.27 8.66
C LEU A 27 -7.79 6.78 8.52
N SER A 28 -7.15 5.90 9.28
CA SER A 28 -7.48 4.47 9.31
C SER A 28 -8.92 4.22 9.78
N VAL A 29 -9.36 4.92 10.83
CA VAL A 29 -10.75 4.83 11.31
C VAL A 29 -11.71 5.40 10.28
N ALA A 30 -11.41 6.56 9.69
CA ALA A 30 -12.22 7.19 8.67
C ALA A 30 -12.38 6.28 7.44
N TRP A 31 -11.29 5.69 6.97
CA TRP A 31 -11.29 4.75 5.84
C TRP A 31 -12.15 3.52 6.13
N SER A 32 -12.07 2.97 7.35
CA SER A 32 -12.88 1.83 7.79
C SER A 32 -14.36 2.18 7.93
N SER A 33 -14.68 3.43 8.28
CA SER A 33 -16.05 3.90 8.46
C SER A 33 -16.73 4.35 7.15
N TRP A 34 -15.95 4.75 6.15
CA TRP A 34 -16.47 5.19 4.86
C TRP A 34 -16.66 3.97 3.96
N SER A 35 -17.88 3.41 3.98
CA SER A 35 -18.26 2.29 3.12
C SER A 35 -18.25 2.70 1.64
N VAL A 36 -17.56 1.90 0.82
CA VAL A 36 -17.55 1.99 -0.64
C VAL A 36 -17.92 0.61 -1.17
N SER A 37 -18.70 0.54 -2.25
CA SER A 37 -19.01 -0.74 -2.88
C SER A 37 -17.71 -1.47 -3.27
N PRO A 38 -17.55 -2.77 -2.95
CA PRO A 38 -16.36 -3.52 -3.33
C PRO A 38 -16.07 -3.50 -4.83
N THR A 39 -17.11 -3.37 -5.66
CA THR A 39 -17.02 -3.37 -7.13
C THR A 39 -16.81 -1.98 -7.74
N ASP A 40 -16.87 -0.89 -6.96
CA ASP A 40 -16.79 0.47 -7.48
C ASP A 40 -15.37 1.05 -7.29
N LEU A 41 -14.52 0.85 -8.31
CA LEU A 41 -13.15 1.35 -8.32
C LEU A 41 -13.09 2.88 -8.27
N SER A 42 -13.99 3.58 -8.96
CA SER A 42 -13.96 5.05 -9.00
C SER A 42 -14.29 5.66 -7.63
N ALA A 43 -15.31 5.13 -6.94
CA ALA A 43 -15.60 5.52 -5.56
C ALA A 43 -14.43 5.17 -4.62
N ARG A 44 -13.75 4.03 -4.86
CA ARG A 44 -12.56 3.64 -4.09
C ARG A 44 -11.41 4.63 -4.28
N VAL A 45 -11.14 5.03 -5.53
CA VAL A 45 -10.14 6.07 -5.86
C VAL A 45 -10.46 7.36 -5.13
N VAL A 46 -11.70 7.84 -5.17
CA VAL A 46 -12.09 9.08 -4.49
C VAL A 46 -11.80 9.00 -3.00
N ARG A 47 -12.24 7.93 -2.33
CA ARG A 47 -12.00 7.74 -0.90
C ARG A 47 -10.51 7.71 -0.57
N ASP A 48 -9.75 6.87 -1.27
CA ASP A 48 -8.33 6.66 -0.94
C ASP A 48 -7.50 7.90 -1.30
N VAL A 49 -7.77 8.57 -2.43
CA VAL A 49 -7.10 9.85 -2.77
C VAL A 49 -7.40 10.92 -1.72
N VAL A 50 -8.65 11.08 -1.29
CA VAL A 50 -8.98 12.08 -0.26
C VAL A 50 -8.30 11.77 1.06
N LEU A 51 -8.45 10.54 1.56
CA LEU A 51 -7.99 10.17 2.90
C LEU A 51 -6.49 9.93 2.97
N PHE A 52 -5.92 9.22 2.00
CA PHE A 52 -4.55 8.70 2.07
C PHE A 52 -3.54 9.46 1.21
N LEU A 53 -3.98 10.31 0.27
CA LEU A 53 -3.09 11.18 -0.51
C LEU A 53 -3.23 12.65 -0.09
N LEU A 54 -4.41 13.26 -0.28
CA LEU A 54 -4.58 14.70 -0.13
C LEU A 54 -4.41 15.18 1.31
N ILE A 55 -4.99 14.48 2.30
CA ILE A 55 -4.85 14.85 3.71
C ILE A 55 -3.38 14.71 4.17
N PRO A 56 -2.68 13.57 3.98
CA PRO A 56 -1.26 13.45 4.33
C PRO A 56 -0.36 14.46 3.61
N ALA A 57 -0.55 14.66 2.30
CA ALA A 57 0.23 15.62 1.54
C ALA A 57 -0.01 17.06 2.05
N GLY A 58 -1.26 17.45 2.28
CA GLY A 58 -1.59 18.76 2.85
C GLY A 58 -1.01 18.96 4.25
N LEU A 59 -1.05 17.93 5.10
CA LEU A 59 -0.41 17.95 6.42
C LEU A 59 1.10 18.18 6.31
N ALA A 60 1.77 17.43 5.44
CA ALA A 60 3.21 17.55 5.24
C ALA A 60 3.61 18.93 4.70
N LEU A 61 2.90 19.43 3.68
CA LEU A 61 3.13 20.75 3.09
C LEU A 61 2.97 21.89 4.10
N THR A 62 1.90 21.86 4.90
CA THR A 62 1.63 22.89 5.93
C THR A 62 2.65 22.90 7.07
N HIS A 63 3.41 21.82 7.23
CA HIS A 63 4.42 21.64 8.28
C HIS A 63 5.86 21.65 7.75
N GLY A 64 6.07 21.86 6.45
CA GLY A 64 7.40 21.83 5.83
C GLY A 64 8.07 20.46 5.93
N ARG A 65 7.30 19.37 5.81
CA ARG A 65 7.79 17.99 5.89
C ARG A 65 7.73 17.32 4.52
N GLU A 66 8.60 16.35 4.30
CA GLU A 66 8.64 15.52 3.09
C GLU A 66 8.08 14.14 3.39
N LEU A 67 7.34 13.56 2.44
CA LEU A 67 6.79 12.20 2.53
C LEU A 67 7.52 11.19 1.62
N GLY A 68 8.73 11.52 1.16
CA GLY A 68 9.50 10.61 0.30
C GLY A 68 9.13 10.64 -1.18
N PHE A 69 8.51 11.70 -1.70
CA PHE A 69 8.35 11.90 -3.15
C PHE A 69 9.67 12.34 -3.81
N ARG A 70 10.69 11.48 -3.74
CA ARG A 70 12.05 11.75 -4.21
C ARG A 70 12.44 10.76 -5.29
N VAL A 71 13.00 11.26 -6.39
CA VAL A 71 13.51 10.44 -7.49
C VAL A 71 14.98 10.74 -7.68
N ASP A 72 15.82 9.87 -7.13
CA ASP A 72 17.27 9.94 -7.28
C ASP A 72 17.86 8.56 -7.65
N ARG A 73 19.17 8.49 -7.84
CA ARG A 73 19.85 7.25 -8.25
C ARG A 73 19.67 6.12 -7.24
N ARG A 74 19.58 6.42 -5.94
CA ARG A 74 19.37 5.42 -4.90
C ARG A 74 17.93 4.91 -4.97
N ALA A 75 16.96 5.81 -5.03
CA ALA A 75 15.56 5.47 -5.18
C ALA A 75 15.31 4.59 -6.43
N LEU A 76 15.91 4.93 -7.58
CA LEU A 76 15.78 4.13 -8.80
C LEU A 76 16.43 2.75 -8.67
N ARG A 77 17.63 2.64 -8.10
CA ARG A 77 18.29 1.35 -7.87
C ARG A 77 17.45 0.47 -6.96
N ASP A 78 16.97 1.02 -5.86
CA ASP A 78 16.19 0.29 -4.86
C ASP A 78 14.80 -0.08 -5.41
N THR A 79 14.21 0.77 -6.26
CA THR A 79 13.01 0.48 -7.05
C THR A 79 13.21 -0.73 -7.93
N LEU A 80 14.29 -0.76 -8.73
CA LEU A 80 14.59 -1.90 -9.61
C LEU A 80 14.86 -3.18 -8.83
N ALA A 81 15.60 -3.09 -7.73
CA ALA A 81 15.89 -4.23 -6.87
C ALA A 81 14.62 -4.81 -6.22
N LEU A 82 13.77 -3.95 -5.65
CA LEU A 82 12.52 -4.38 -5.04
C LEU A 82 11.56 -4.94 -6.08
N ALA A 83 11.40 -4.27 -7.22
CA ALA A 83 10.56 -4.74 -8.33
C ALA A 83 11.01 -6.12 -8.82
N ALA A 84 12.33 -6.31 -9.05
CA ALA A 84 12.88 -7.60 -9.45
C ALA A 84 12.68 -8.68 -8.38
N PHE A 85 12.76 -8.32 -7.10
CA PHE A 85 12.52 -9.24 -5.99
C PHE A 85 11.05 -9.67 -5.89
N VAL A 86 10.09 -8.75 -6.02
CA VAL A 86 8.65 -9.07 -5.88
C VAL A 86 8.05 -9.70 -7.15
N PHE A 87 8.64 -9.45 -8.32
CA PHE A 87 8.18 -9.99 -9.60
C PHE A 87 7.87 -11.50 -9.62
N PRO A 88 8.76 -12.41 -9.15
CA PRO A 88 8.45 -13.84 -9.11
C PRO A 88 7.26 -14.18 -8.21
N PHE A 89 6.99 -13.40 -7.15
CA PHE A 89 5.83 -13.62 -6.29
C PHE A 89 4.52 -13.31 -7.02
N TYR A 90 4.48 -12.28 -7.87
CA TYR A 90 3.32 -12.01 -8.73
C TYR A 90 3.12 -13.11 -9.78
N LEU A 91 4.19 -13.59 -10.41
CA LEU A 91 4.09 -14.69 -11.39
C LEU A 91 3.54 -15.98 -10.77
N VAL A 92 4.07 -16.38 -9.62
CA VAL A 92 3.64 -17.58 -8.90
C VAL A 92 2.24 -17.38 -8.31
N GLY A 93 2.00 -16.24 -7.66
CA GLY A 93 0.74 -15.89 -7.03
C GLY A 93 -0.43 -15.82 -8.02
N ALA A 94 -0.23 -15.27 -9.22
CA ALA A 94 -1.26 -15.20 -10.26
C ALA A 94 -1.75 -16.57 -10.78
N SER A 95 -1.05 -17.66 -10.43
CA SER A 95 -1.44 -19.03 -10.76
C SER A 95 -2.24 -19.71 -9.65
N LEU A 96 -2.35 -19.10 -8.46
CA LEU A 96 -3.10 -19.65 -7.33
C LEU A 96 -4.62 -19.53 -7.54
N PRO A 97 -5.42 -20.59 -7.28
CA PRO A 97 -6.87 -20.52 -7.43
C PRO A 97 -7.52 -19.43 -6.56
N SER A 98 -7.10 -19.26 -5.31
CA SER A 98 -7.67 -18.23 -4.42
C SER A 98 -7.42 -16.80 -4.93
N ILE A 99 -6.26 -16.57 -5.55
CA ILE A 99 -5.92 -15.29 -6.16
C ILE A 99 -6.75 -15.07 -7.42
N ARG A 100 -6.82 -16.04 -8.31
CA ARG A 100 -7.59 -15.94 -9.57
C ARG A 100 -9.11 -15.84 -9.37
N ALA A 101 -9.61 -16.36 -8.25
CA ALA A 101 -11.01 -16.20 -7.87
C ALA A 101 -11.34 -14.78 -7.37
N TYR A 102 -10.32 -13.98 -7.01
CA TYR A 102 -10.48 -12.65 -6.43
C TYR A 102 -9.99 -11.54 -7.37
N TYR A 103 -9.02 -11.81 -8.25
CA TYR A 103 -8.47 -10.83 -9.20
C TYR A 103 -8.96 -11.07 -10.63
N PRO A 104 -9.24 -9.99 -11.40
CA PRO A 104 -9.20 -8.59 -10.98
C PRO A 104 -10.24 -8.23 -9.90
N MET A 105 -9.83 -7.43 -8.89
CA MET A 105 -10.73 -7.01 -7.79
C MET A 105 -11.91 -6.18 -8.29
N TRP A 106 -11.67 -5.42 -9.35
CA TRP A 106 -12.65 -4.63 -10.06
C TRP A 106 -12.68 -5.11 -11.49
N GLU A 107 -13.89 -5.25 -12.04
CA GLU A 107 -14.08 -5.84 -13.36
C GLU A 107 -13.35 -5.05 -14.45
N THR A 108 -12.64 -5.77 -15.31
CA THR A 108 -11.94 -5.23 -16.48
C THR A 108 -11.71 -6.35 -17.50
N SER A 109 -11.13 -6.04 -18.67
CA SER A 109 -10.78 -7.01 -19.69
C SER A 109 -9.36 -6.79 -20.22
N THR A 110 -8.91 -7.65 -21.14
CA THR A 110 -7.61 -7.51 -21.82
C THR A 110 -7.61 -6.45 -22.92
N ALA A 111 -8.77 -5.87 -23.25
CA ALA A 111 -8.86 -4.78 -24.21
C ALA A 111 -8.22 -3.52 -23.61
N LEU A 112 -7.18 -2.99 -24.26
CA LEU A 112 -6.41 -1.84 -23.73
C LEU A 112 -7.27 -0.60 -23.43
N GLY A 113 -8.38 -0.41 -24.15
CA GLY A 113 -9.33 0.68 -23.90
C GLY A 113 -10.06 0.58 -22.56
N GLU A 114 -10.20 -0.62 -22.00
CA GLU A 114 -10.78 -0.89 -20.67
C GLU A 114 -9.68 -1.08 -19.62
N PHE A 115 -8.62 -1.82 -19.99
CA PHE A 115 -7.54 -2.16 -19.08
C PHE A 115 -6.72 -0.95 -18.63
N LEU A 116 -6.36 -0.04 -19.54
CA LEU A 116 -5.50 1.10 -19.18
C LEU A 116 -6.19 2.09 -18.22
N PRO A 117 -7.45 2.53 -18.45
CA PRO A 117 -8.15 3.36 -17.48
C PRO A 117 -8.34 2.69 -16.11
N HIS A 118 -8.57 1.37 -16.09
CA HIS A 118 -8.64 0.56 -14.87
C HIS A 118 -7.29 0.55 -14.13
N ALA A 119 -6.20 0.20 -14.83
CA ALA A 119 -4.85 0.16 -14.25
C ALA A 119 -4.40 1.54 -13.71
N LEU A 120 -4.76 2.63 -14.39
CA LEU A 120 -4.48 3.99 -13.92
C LEU A 120 -5.23 4.31 -12.62
N GLN A 121 -6.51 3.93 -12.51
CA GLN A 121 -7.27 4.09 -11.28
C GLN A 121 -6.69 3.24 -10.14
N GLN A 122 -6.31 1.99 -10.41
CA GLN A 122 -5.62 1.15 -9.42
C GLN A 122 -4.29 1.75 -8.98
N LEU A 123 -3.51 2.31 -9.90
CA LEU A 123 -2.27 3.00 -9.58
C LEU A 123 -2.53 4.20 -8.66
N LEU A 124 -3.62 4.95 -8.85
CA LEU A 124 -4.00 6.04 -7.94
C LEU A 124 -4.35 5.53 -6.54
N VAL A 125 -5.07 4.41 -6.43
CA VAL A 125 -5.35 3.74 -5.15
C VAL A 125 -4.05 3.36 -4.45
N VAL A 126 -3.10 2.78 -5.19
CA VAL A 126 -1.79 2.39 -4.64
C VAL A 126 -0.97 3.62 -4.24
N VAL A 127 -0.84 4.64 -5.08
CA VAL A 127 -0.11 5.87 -4.75
C VAL A 127 -0.67 6.50 -3.47
N ALA A 128 -2.00 6.53 -3.32
CA ALA A 128 -2.62 6.98 -2.09
C ALA A 128 -2.23 6.11 -0.89
N ALA A 129 -2.36 4.78 -1.00
CA ALA A 129 -1.96 3.87 0.06
C ALA A 129 -0.48 4.01 0.44
N GLU A 130 0.43 4.08 -0.53
CA GLU A 130 1.87 4.25 -0.28
C GLU A 130 2.18 5.62 0.34
N THR A 131 1.46 6.67 -0.05
CA THR A 131 1.59 7.99 0.61
C THR A 131 1.21 7.92 2.08
N TYR A 132 0.19 7.16 2.43
CA TYR A 132 -0.23 6.97 3.81
C TYR A 132 0.76 6.10 4.60
N TYR A 133 1.01 4.87 4.15
CA TYR A 133 1.81 3.92 4.92
C TYR A 133 3.31 4.22 4.85
N ARG A 134 3.86 4.44 3.65
CA ARG A 134 5.30 4.60 3.44
C ARG A 134 5.69 6.06 3.57
N GLY A 135 4.85 6.96 3.09
CA GLY A 135 5.04 8.40 3.22
C GLY A 135 4.82 8.88 4.65
N LEU A 136 3.57 8.94 5.13
CA LEU A 136 3.23 9.55 6.42
C LEU A 136 3.75 8.74 7.61
N LEU A 137 3.58 7.41 7.59
CA LEU A 137 3.86 6.55 8.75
C LEU A 137 5.27 5.94 8.77
N CYS A 138 6.07 6.07 7.70
CA CYS A 138 7.42 5.54 7.65
C CYS A 138 8.48 6.62 7.34
N VAL A 139 8.66 6.98 6.06
CA VAL A 139 9.68 7.95 5.60
C VAL A 139 9.48 9.31 6.24
N GLY A 140 8.25 9.82 6.28
CA GLY A 140 7.95 11.14 6.81
C GLY A 140 8.30 11.30 8.29
N VAL A 141 8.31 10.21 9.07
CA VAL A 141 8.66 10.23 10.51
C VAL A 141 10.06 9.68 10.79
N SER A 142 10.84 9.34 9.76
CA SER A 142 12.14 8.68 9.94
C SER A 142 13.17 9.55 10.64
N ASP A 143 13.10 10.87 10.51
CA ASP A 143 14.03 11.78 11.21
C ASP A 143 13.85 11.74 12.74
N GLU A 144 12.62 11.53 13.22
CA GLU A 144 12.30 11.50 14.66
C GLU A 144 12.34 10.07 15.23
N PHE A 145 12.06 9.04 14.42
CA PHE A 145 11.88 7.67 14.88
C PHE A 145 12.89 6.65 14.30
N GLY A 146 13.69 7.08 13.32
CA GLY A 146 14.71 6.26 12.67
C GLY A 146 14.14 5.01 12.02
N ALA A 147 14.96 3.95 11.94
CA ALA A 147 14.60 2.68 11.32
C ALA A 147 13.40 1.97 11.96
N LYS A 148 13.01 2.35 13.19
CA LYS A 148 11.82 1.77 13.87
C LYS A 148 10.52 2.15 13.17
N SER A 149 10.53 3.21 12.34
CA SER A 149 9.38 3.67 11.56
C SER A 149 8.82 2.59 10.62
N VAL A 150 9.67 1.68 10.16
CA VAL A 150 9.30 0.51 9.34
C VAL A 150 8.27 -0.40 10.02
N PHE A 151 8.19 -0.37 11.36
CA PHE A 151 7.28 -1.23 12.14
C PHE A 151 6.00 -0.53 12.60
N ILE A 152 5.72 0.69 12.14
CA ILE A 152 4.51 1.45 12.56
C ILE A 152 3.24 0.87 11.94
N SER A 153 3.26 0.58 10.64
CA SER A 153 2.09 0.19 9.87
C SER A 153 1.75 -1.31 9.71
N PRO A 154 2.61 -2.32 9.98
CA PRO A 154 2.35 -3.69 9.52
C PRO A 154 1.02 -4.29 9.98
N ILE A 155 0.62 -4.02 11.22
CA ILE A 155 -0.65 -4.52 11.78
C ILE A 155 -1.83 -3.85 11.07
N VAL A 156 -1.81 -2.53 10.92
CA VAL A 156 -2.87 -1.76 10.25
C VAL A 156 -2.96 -2.13 8.77
N TYR A 157 -1.80 -2.31 8.12
CA TYR A 157 -1.72 -2.77 6.73
C TYR A 157 -2.36 -4.15 6.55
N ALA A 158 -2.06 -5.10 7.45
CA ALA A 158 -2.66 -6.42 7.44
C ALA A 158 -4.17 -6.39 7.69
N LEU A 159 -4.65 -5.54 8.61
CA LEU A 159 -6.09 -5.37 8.84
C LEU A 159 -6.83 -4.88 7.59
N HIS A 160 -6.20 -4.02 6.77
CA HIS A 160 -6.79 -3.58 5.50
C HIS A 160 -6.74 -4.65 4.39
N HIS A 161 -6.06 -5.78 4.63
CA HIS A 161 -6.07 -6.97 3.76
C HIS A 161 -7.09 -8.04 4.23
N VAL A 162 -7.85 -7.78 5.30
CA VAL A 162 -8.93 -8.68 5.71
C VAL A 162 -9.98 -8.78 4.59
N GLY A 163 -10.38 -10.01 4.26
CA GLY A 163 -11.32 -10.30 3.18
C GLY A 163 -10.65 -10.56 1.82
N LYS A 164 -9.35 -10.30 1.67
CA LYS A 164 -8.55 -10.72 0.52
C LYS A 164 -8.14 -12.19 0.60
N PRO A 165 -7.56 -12.78 -0.47
CA PRO A 165 -7.05 -14.14 -0.44
C PRO A 165 -6.15 -14.39 0.79
N PRO A 166 -6.29 -15.53 1.50
CA PRO A 166 -5.62 -15.75 2.78
C PRO A 166 -4.10 -15.61 2.74
N ILE A 167 -3.47 -15.97 1.62
CA ILE A 167 -2.02 -15.81 1.44
C ILE A 167 -1.59 -14.34 1.42
N GLU A 168 -2.41 -13.43 0.88
CA GLU A 168 -2.11 -11.99 0.94
C GLU A 168 -2.22 -11.46 2.35
N LEU A 169 -3.23 -11.88 3.11
CA LEU A 169 -3.35 -11.49 4.51
C LEU A 169 -2.13 -11.98 5.31
N LEU A 170 -1.73 -13.24 5.13
CA LEU A 170 -0.55 -13.83 5.78
C LEU A 170 0.74 -13.06 5.46
N LEU A 171 0.92 -12.64 4.21
CA LEU A 171 2.14 -11.97 3.74
C LEU A 171 2.10 -10.43 3.83
N SER A 172 0.94 -9.83 4.11
CA SER A 172 0.74 -8.38 4.12
C SER A 172 1.65 -7.67 5.12
N GLY A 173 1.71 -8.12 6.38
CA GLY A 173 2.58 -7.54 7.42
C GLY A 173 4.07 -7.64 7.09
N PRO A 174 4.60 -8.84 6.75
CA PRO A 174 5.99 -8.97 6.28
C PRO A 174 6.31 -8.13 5.04
N THR A 175 5.39 -8.04 4.09
CA THR A 175 5.54 -7.19 2.89
C THR A 175 5.58 -5.71 3.25
N ASP A 176 4.76 -5.27 4.22
CA ASP A 176 4.77 -3.90 4.73
C ASP A 176 6.13 -3.52 5.31
N VAL A 177 6.72 -4.40 6.13
CA VAL A 177 8.07 -4.22 6.68
C VAL A 177 9.12 -4.18 5.58
N LEU A 178 9.07 -5.09 4.59
CA LEU A 178 10.02 -5.10 3.47
C LEU A 178 9.97 -3.78 2.69
N PHE A 179 8.78 -3.34 2.34
CA PHE A 179 8.55 -2.13 1.55
C PHE A 179 9.00 -0.90 2.33
N GLY A 180 8.57 -0.80 3.59
CA GLY A 180 8.99 0.26 4.51
C GLY A 180 10.51 0.32 4.70
N ALA A 181 11.19 -0.83 4.79
CA ALA A 181 12.66 -0.87 4.93
C ALA A 181 13.38 -0.34 3.70
N VAL A 182 12.91 -0.68 2.50
CA VAL A 182 13.48 -0.20 1.23
C VAL A 182 13.23 1.31 1.06
N ASP A 183 12.02 1.76 1.37
CA ASP A 183 11.64 3.17 1.27
C ASP A 183 12.36 4.02 2.32
N TYR A 184 12.52 3.52 3.53
CA TYR A 184 13.36 4.13 4.57
C TYR A 184 14.82 4.25 4.11
N HIS A 185 15.39 3.21 3.50
CA HIS A 185 16.78 3.23 3.04
C HIS A 185 17.00 4.26 1.91
N SER A 186 16.05 4.33 0.97
CA SER A 186 16.11 5.26 -0.16
C SER A 186 15.57 6.66 0.16
N GLN A 187 14.90 6.84 1.29
CA GLN A 187 14.13 8.04 1.64
C GLN A 187 13.13 8.41 0.52
N SER A 188 12.55 7.39 -0.11
CA SER A 188 11.67 7.52 -1.26
C SER A 188 10.56 6.48 -1.20
N ILE A 189 9.33 6.85 -1.55
CA ILE A 189 8.20 5.91 -1.69
C ILE A 189 8.07 5.35 -3.11
N LEU A 190 8.94 5.76 -4.03
CA LEU A 190 8.96 5.28 -5.41
C LEU A 190 9.11 3.75 -5.50
N PRO A 191 10.01 3.09 -4.73
CA PRO A 191 10.15 1.65 -4.79
C PRO A 191 8.83 0.92 -4.52
N SER A 192 8.12 1.29 -3.46
CA SER A 192 6.83 0.68 -3.13
C SER A 192 5.73 1.03 -4.13
N ILE A 193 5.65 2.27 -4.63
CA ILE A 193 4.67 2.63 -5.68
C ILE A 193 4.83 1.74 -6.92
N VAL A 194 6.07 1.49 -7.34
CA VAL A 194 6.35 0.64 -8.50
C VAL A 194 6.08 -0.83 -8.19
N ALA A 195 6.63 -1.34 -7.08
CA ALA A 195 6.50 -2.75 -6.69
C ALA A 195 5.04 -3.16 -6.41
N HIS A 196 4.26 -2.27 -5.81
CA HIS A 196 2.84 -2.48 -5.53
C HIS A 196 1.97 -2.13 -6.73
N GLY A 197 2.16 -0.95 -7.33
CA GLY A 197 1.27 -0.41 -8.35
C GLY A 197 1.39 -1.15 -9.68
N LEU A 198 2.63 -1.29 -10.18
CA LEU A 198 2.85 -2.08 -11.38
C LEU A 198 2.71 -3.58 -11.10
N GLY A 199 3.00 -4.02 -9.87
CA GLY A 199 2.76 -5.38 -9.43
C GLY A 199 1.28 -5.78 -9.47
N LEU A 200 0.40 -4.91 -8.97
CA LEU A 200 -1.05 -5.10 -9.03
C LEU A 200 -1.57 -5.07 -10.47
N THR A 201 -1.07 -4.14 -11.29
CA THR A 201 -1.39 -4.09 -12.73
C THR A 201 -0.97 -5.39 -13.43
N LEU A 202 0.22 -5.90 -13.12
CA LEU A 202 0.72 -7.17 -13.64
C LEU A 202 -0.14 -8.33 -13.16
N LEU A 203 -0.56 -8.35 -11.90
CA LEU A 203 -1.40 -9.40 -11.33
C LEU A 203 -2.74 -9.50 -12.06
N ASP A 204 -3.42 -8.38 -12.26
CA ASP A 204 -4.68 -8.34 -13.01
C ASP A 204 -4.48 -8.84 -14.44
N TRP A 205 -3.42 -8.39 -15.11
CA TRP A 205 -3.08 -8.85 -16.44
C TRP A 205 -2.88 -10.37 -16.49
N LEU A 206 -2.09 -10.93 -15.56
CA LEU A 206 -1.85 -12.38 -15.49
C LEU A 206 -3.10 -13.18 -15.12
N ALA A 207 -3.96 -12.65 -14.24
CA ALA A 207 -5.20 -13.29 -13.84
C ALA A 207 -6.21 -13.39 -15.00
N LEU A 208 -6.21 -12.41 -15.91
CA LEU A 208 -7.04 -12.39 -17.12
C LEU A 208 -6.55 -13.31 -18.25
N HIS A 209 -5.36 -13.90 -18.11
CA HIS A 209 -4.79 -14.82 -19.09
C HIS A 209 -4.68 -16.23 -18.51
N GLU A 210 -4.44 -17.21 -19.38
CA GLU A 210 -4.08 -18.57 -18.96
C GLU A 210 -2.87 -18.53 -18.01
N PRO A 211 -2.88 -19.30 -16.90
CA PRO A 211 -1.78 -19.30 -15.94
C PRO A 211 -0.44 -19.62 -16.62
N ALA A 212 0.56 -18.75 -16.40
CA ALA A 212 1.92 -18.99 -16.90
C ALA A 212 2.57 -20.23 -16.26
N ILE A 213 2.13 -20.61 -15.05
CA ILE A 213 2.52 -21.82 -14.35
C ILE A 213 1.25 -22.63 -14.06
N PRO A 214 1.20 -23.94 -14.32
CA PRO A 214 0.02 -24.73 -14.02
C PRO A 214 -0.35 -24.66 -12.53
N PRO A 215 -1.62 -24.34 -12.17
CA PRO A 215 -2.03 -24.16 -10.77
C PRO A 215 -1.68 -25.34 -9.86
N GLU A 216 -1.79 -26.57 -10.36
CA GLU A 216 -1.45 -27.79 -9.62
C GLU A 216 0.03 -27.85 -9.23
N THR A 217 0.93 -27.29 -10.06
CA THR A 217 2.35 -27.21 -9.75
C THR A 217 2.59 -26.28 -8.57
N VAL A 218 1.96 -25.10 -8.58
CA VAL A 218 2.08 -24.10 -7.52
C VAL A 218 1.46 -24.60 -6.21
N LEU A 219 0.26 -25.18 -6.26
CA LEU A 219 -0.41 -25.77 -5.11
C LEU A 219 0.45 -26.86 -4.45
N ASN A 220 1.03 -27.76 -5.24
CA ASN A 220 1.90 -28.81 -4.73
C ASN A 220 3.16 -28.25 -4.06
N ALA A 221 3.76 -27.20 -4.62
CA ALA A 221 4.94 -26.55 -4.05
C ALA A 221 4.63 -25.79 -2.75
N LEU A 222 3.43 -25.22 -2.62
CA LEU A 222 3.02 -24.37 -1.51
C LEU A 222 2.10 -25.07 -0.48
N ARG A 223 1.80 -26.36 -0.65
CA ARG A 223 0.92 -27.16 0.22
C ARG A 223 1.29 -27.17 1.72
N TRP A 224 2.50 -26.75 2.06
CA TRP A 224 2.99 -26.65 3.43
C TRP A 224 2.50 -25.37 4.14
N LEU A 225 1.95 -24.41 3.40
CA LEU A 225 1.37 -23.20 3.98
C LEU A 225 0.08 -23.53 4.75
N PRO A 226 -0.11 -22.95 5.96
CA PRO A 226 -1.25 -23.26 6.83
C PRO A 226 -2.51 -22.45 6.47
N VAL A 227 -2.69 -22.09 5.19
CA VAL A 227 -3.80 -21.25 4.72
C VAL A 227 -4.37 -21.78 3.39
N PRO A 228 -5.65 -21.53 3.08
CA PRO A 228 -6.20 -21.82 1.76
C PRO A 228 -5.45 -21.07 0.65
N LEU A 229 -5.18 -21.75 -0.46
CA LEU A 229 -4.42 -21.29 -1.62
C LEU A 229 -5.24 -21.31 -2.90
#